data_AF-A0A846D4P2-F1
#
_entry.id   AF-A0A846D4P2-F1
#
_cell.length_a   1.000
_cell.length_b   1.000
_cell.length_c   1.000
_cell.angle_alpha   90.00
_cell.angle_beta   90.00
_cell.angle_gamma   90.00
#
_symmetry.space_group_name_H-M   'P 1'
#
loop_
_entity.id
_entity.type
_entity.pdbx_description
1 polymer ?
#
loop_
_entity_poly.entity_id
_entity_poly.type
_entity_poly.pdbx_seq_one_letter_code
_entity_poly.pdbx_strand_id
1 'polypeptide(L)'
;MTILLLLFLILNKSLSNETKGSDYLISFCVLGVLAILSFFFPIRRPMWQRRVYVFAGISCVLVTIIFSDAGLGLFVFLYLAKSCFLLRRRDVIITVVLVGITWHVGFAWRLTNDLLTDLSKPIAEQQARFEKNLQTLQETPQVFIAQLIFTELVVYISLSVLITLLCLSLVAEYRSRQQAIALTQEVELLAADLERTRIARDIHDSLGHTLTSLDVQLELAQRLYERNSNQLQPALDTAKLLASQSLQEVRRAVTTMREETFDLNKALPQLLESFTSNPSITVKSKIDLPQLPLQTNHQLYCVVKEGLENI
;
A
#
# COMPACT_ATOMS: atom_id res chain seq x y z
N MET A 1 16.41 8.11 -14.38
CA MET A 1 17.74 8.08 -15.04
C MET A 1 18.42 9.45 -15.03
N THR A 2 17.68 10.53 -15.25
CA THR A 2 18.17 11.93 -15.23
C THR A 2 18.65 12.43 -13.86
N ILE A 3 18.00 12.04 -12.76
CA ILE A 3 18.40 12.43 -11.40
C ILE A 3 19.75 11.79 -10.99
N LEU A 4 20.02 10.56 -11.43
CA LEU A 4 21.28 9.86 -11.16
C LEU A 4 22.46 10.51 -11.90
N LEU A 5 22.22 11.02 -13.12
CA LEU A 5 23.21 11.73 -13.94
C LEU A 5 23.53 13.12 -13.37
N LEU A 6 22.52 13.81 -12.82
CA LEU A 6 22.67 15.09 -12.14
C LEU A 6 23.43 14.94 -10.80
N LEU A 7 23.13 13.89 -10.02
CA LEU A 7 23.89 13.55 -8.81
C LEU A 7 25.34 13.19 -9.14
N PHE A 8 25.57 12.46 -10.23
CA PHE A 8 26.90 12.14 -10.74
C PHE A 8 27.69 13.41 -11.11
N LEU A 9 27.08 14.38 -11.81
CA LEU A 9 27.74 15.64 -12.17
C LEU A 9 28.05 16.54 -10.96
N ILE A 10 27.17 16.55 -9.94
CA ILE A 10 27.37 17.33 -8.72
C ILE A 10 28.48 16.72 -7.85
N LEU A 11 28.56 15.38 -7.77
CA LEU A 11 29.66 14.68 -7.09
C LEU A 11 31.00 14.81 -7.85
N ASN A 12 30.96 14.86 -9.18
CA ASN A 12 32.17 14.90 -10.02
C ASN A 12 32.90 16.26 -10.00
N LYS A 13 32.22 17.37 -9.68
CA LYS A 13 32.85 18.70 -9.63
C LYS A 13 33.82 18.86 -8.45
N SER A 14 33.69 18.05 -7.40
CA SER A 14 34.61 18.05 -6.26
C SER A 14 35.91 17.25 -6.51
N LEU A 15 36.02 16.56 -7.66
CA LEU A 15 37.11 15.65 -8.02
C LEU A 15 38.12 16.23 -9.02
N SER A 16 38.08 17.54 -9.33
CA SER A 16 38.90 18.13 -10.39
C SER A 16 40.40 18.30 -10.08
N ASN A 17 40.92 17.72 -9.00
CA ASN A 17 42.35 17.72 -8.71
C ASN A 17 42.89 16.28 -8.67
N GLU A 18 43.48 15.87 -9.80
CA GLU A 18 44.40 14.74 -9.97
C GLU A 18 43.89 13.31 -9.67
N THR A 19 42.82 12.85 -10.35
CA THR A 19 42.51 11.41 -10.40
C THR A 19 42.96 10.75 -11.70
N LYS A 20 43.61 9.59 -11.59
CA LYS A 20 44.20 8.84 -12.72
C LYS A 20 43.08 8.28 -13.63
N GLY A 21 43.29 8.30 -14.95
CA GLY A 21 42.32 7.82 -15.94
C GLY A 21 41.78 6.39 -15.73
N SER A 22 42.54 5.53 -15.05
CA SER A 22 42.16 4.14 -14.71
C SER A 22 40.97 4.07 -13.74
N ASP A 23 40.77 5.09 -12.89
CA ASP A 23 39.76 5.07 -11.83
C ASP A 23 38.33 5.25 -12.36
N TYR A 24 38.20 5.94 -13.50
CA TYR A 24 36.91 6.17 -14.16
C TYR A 24 36.34 4.91 -14.81
N LEU A 25 37.19 4.06 -15.39
CA LEU A 25 36.75 2.80 -16.01
C LEU A 25 36.17 1.85 -14.95
N ILE A 26 36.86 1.70 -13.81
CA ILE A 26 36.40 0.88 -12.69
C ILE A 26 35.06 1.39 -12.16
N SER A 27 34.96 2.71 -11.94
CA SER A 27 33.73 3.36 -11.49
C SER A 27 32.56 3.14 -12.46
N PHE A 28 32.80 3.25 -13.77
CA PHE A 28 31.77 3.05 -14.79
C PHE A 28 31.30 1.59 -14.85
N CYS A 29 32.22 0.63 -14.78
CA CYS A 29 31.88 -0.80 -14.71
C CYS A 29 31.03 -1.11 -13.47
N VAL A 30 31.41 -0.58 -12.31
CA VAL A 30 30.67 -0.77 -11.05
C VAL A 30 29.27 -0.17 -11.14
N LEU A 31 29.15 1.06 -11.64
CA LEU A 31 27.84 1.69 -11.86
C LEU A 31 26.98 0.86 -12.83
N GLY A 32 27.57 0.28 -13.87
CA GLY A 32 26.90 -0.67 -14.76
C GLY A 32 26.37 -1.91 -14.02
N VAL A 33 27.20 -2.54 -13.19
CA VAL A 33 26.80 -3.69 -12.35
C VAL A 33 25.68 -3.30 -11.37
N LEU A 34 25.78 -2.15 -10.70
CA LEU A 34 24.76 -1.66 -9.77
C LEU A 34 23.45 -1.30 -10.49
N ALA A 35 23.53 -0.80 -11.72
CA ALA A 35 22.36 -0.53 -12.56
C ALA A 35 21.65 -1.83 -12.97
N ILE A 36 22.41 -2.84 -13.41
CA ILE A 36 21.87 -4.17 -13.73
C ILE A 36 21.22 -4.79 -12.48
N LEU A 37 21.93 -4.80 -11.35
CA LEU A 37 21.38 -5.28 -10.08
C LEU A 37 20.11 -4.50 -9.68
N SER A 38 20.03 -3.20 -9.95
CA SER A 38 18.83 -2.43 -9.62
C SER A 38 17.60 -2.81 -10.44
N PHE A 39 17.78 -3.35 -11.65
CA PHE A 39 16.67 -3.85 -12.47
C PHE A 39 16.08 -5.16 -11.91
N PHE A 40 16.90 -6.01 -11.30
CA PHE A 40 16.50 -7.30 -10.73
C PHE A 40 16.16 -7.21 -9.24
N PHE A 41 15.17 -6.40 -8.85
CA PHE A 41 14.80 -6.20 -7.44
C PHE A 41 14.00 -7.41 -6.87
N PRO A 42 14.59 -8.26 -6.01
CA PRO A 42 14.06 -9.61 -5.76
C PRO A 42 13.07 -9.68 -4.58
N ILE A 43 11.95 -8.94 -4.63
CA ILE A 43 10.99 -8.84 -3.51
C ILE A 43 10.36 -10.20 -3.14
N ARG A 44 9.98 -10.99 -4.15
CA ARG A 44 9.25 -12.26 -3.96
C ARG A 44 10.14 -13.51 -3.90
N ARG A 45 11.46 -13.33 -3.87
CA ARG A 45 12.43 -14.43 -3.85
C ARG A 45 12.69 -14.95 -2.43
N PRO A 46 13.14 -16.20 -2.27
CA PRO A 46 13.55 -16.75 -0.97
C PRO A 46 14.61 -15.86 -0.29
N MET A 47 14.60 -15.86 1.05
CA MET A 47 15.45 -14.99 1.87
C MET A 47 16.94 -15.09 1.54
N TRP A 48 17.44 -16.27 1.14
CA TRP A 48 18.84 -16.45 0.77
C TRP A 48 19.29 -15.61 -0.43
N GLN A 49 18.40 -15.36 -1.39
CA GLN A 49 18.65 -14.68 -2.65
C GLN A 49 18.61 -13.18 -2.40
N ARG A 50 17.70 -12.75 -1.51
CA ARG A 50 17.63 -11.38 -1.02
C ARG A 50 18.89 -11.00 -0.25
N ARG A 51 19.39 -11.91 0.61
CA ARG A 51 20.68 -11.75 1.30
C ARG A 51 21.83 -11.64 0.31
N VAL A 52 21.97 -12.61 -0.59
CA VAL A 52 23.03 -12.60 -1.62
C VAL A 52 22.99 -11.32 -2.44
N TYR A 53 21.81 -10.86 -2.86
CA TYR A 53 21.64 -9.60 -3.61
C TYR A 53 22.16 -8.39 -2.84
N VAL A 54 21.73 -8.24 -1.58
CA VAL A 54 22.13 -7.09 -0.73
C VAL A 54 23.63 -7.13 -0.47
N PHE A 55 24.18 -8.29 -0.07
CA PHE A 55 25.61 -8.43 0.20
C PHE A 55 26.48 -8.27 -1.05
N ALA A 56 26.05 -8.77 -2.21
CA ALA A 56 26.78 -8.60 -3.46
C ALA A 56 26.85 -7.11 -3.86
N GLY A 57 25.73 -6.39 -3.77
CA GLY A 57 25.70 -4.96 -4.07
C GLY A 57 26.55 -4.13 -3.10
N ILE A 58 26.44 -4.40 -1.80
CA ILE A 58 27.27 -3.75 -0.77
C ILE A 58 28.76 -4.03 -0.99
N SER A 59 29.13 -5.30 -1.24
CA SER A 59 30.53 -5.69 -1.46
C SER A 59 31.10 -5.00 -2.70
N CYS A 60 30.32 -4.91 -3.78
CA CYS A 60 30.72 -4.21 -5.00
C CYS A 60 31.01 -2.71 -4.73
N VAL A 61 30.14 -2.04 -3.96
CA VAL A 61 30.36 -0.64 -3.57
C VAL A 61 31.59 -0.49 -2.65
N LEU A 62 31.72 -1.33 -1.62
CA LEU A 62 32.85 -1.28 -0.68
C LEU A 62 34.19 -1.52 -1.37
N VAL A 63 34.29 -2.50 -2.27
CA VAL A 63 35.50 -2.76 -3.07
C VAL A 63 35.88 -1.52 -3.87
N THR A 64 34.90 -0.89 -4.52
CA THR A 64 35.18 0.30 -5.35
C THR A 64 35.71 1.46 -4.52
N ILE A 65 35.22 1.62 -3.30
CA ILE A 65 35.61 2.72 -2.41
C ILE A 65 36.98 2.48 -1.79
N ILE A 66 37.35 1.22 -1.52
CA ILE A 66 38.68 0.89 -1.00
C ILE A 66 39.76 1.10 -2.07
N PHE A 67 39.46 0.77 -3.33
CA PHE A 67 40.44 0.74 -4.41
C PHE A 67 40.40 1.95 -5.36
N SER A 68 39.41 2.83 -5.26
CA SER A 68 39.25 3.99 -6.15
C SER A 68 38.91 5.26 -5.36
N ASP A 69 39.40 6.43 -5.80
CA ASP A 69 38.98 7.77 -5.32
C ASP A 69 37.56 8.18 -5.76
N ALA A 70 36.82 7.25 -6.37
CA ALA A 70 35.46 7.48 -6.80
C ALA A 70 34.56 7.85 -5.60
N GLY A 71 33.90 9.01 -5.68
CA GLY A 71 32.92 9.52 -4.71
C GLY A 71 31.61 8.71 -4.64
N LEU A 72 31.69 7.38 -4.66
CA LEU A 72 30.56 6.46 -4.65
C LEU A 72 30.08 6.09 -3.24
N GLY A 73 30.60 6.73 -2.20
CA GLY A 73 30.20 6.50 -0.80
C GLY A 73 28.70 6.59 -0.55
N LEU A 74 28.00 7.48 -1.26
CA LEU A 74 26.56 7.65 -1.11
C LEU A 74 25.77 6.39 -1.51
N PHE A 75 26.30 5.55 -2.42
CA PHE A 75 25.64 4.32 -2.84
C PHE A 75 25.57 3.26 -1.74
N VAL A 76 26.46 3.30 -0.74
CA VAL A 76 26.36 2.41 0.43
C VAL A 76 25.01 2.63 1.13
N PHE A 77 24.64 3.89 1.36
CA PHE A 77 23.39 4.25 2.01
C PHE A 77 22.15 3.84 1.19
N LEU A 78 22.22 3.86 -0.15
CA LEU A 78 21.15 3.34 -1.01
C LEU A 78 20.96 1.83 -0.82
N TYR A 79 22.04 1.07 -0.65
CA TYR A 79 21.95 -0.37 -0.39
C TYR A 79 21.54 -0.68 1.05
N LEU A 80 21.91 0.16 2.03
CA LEU A 80 21.36 0.08 3.39
C LEU A 80 19.83 0.33 3.38
N ALA A 81 19.36 1.32 2.63
CA ALA A 81 17.93 1.55 2.43
C ALA A 81 17.25 0.32 1.78
N LYS A 82 17.80 -0.22 0.69
CA LYS A 82 17.28 -1.46 0.05
C LYS A 82 17.26 -2.65 1.01
N SER A 83 18.25 -2.78 1.88
CA SER A 83 18.30 -3.84 2.88
C SER A 83 17.07 -3.81 3.79
N CYS A 84 16.53 -2.63 4.13
CA CYS A 84 15.33 -2.48 4.95
C CYS A 84 14.07 -3.08 4.30
N PHE A 85 13.99 -3.07 2.97
CA PHE A 85 12.89 -3.67 2.21
C PHE A 85 13.11 -5.17 1.97
N LEU A 86 14.36 -5.61 1.90
CA LEU A 86 14.73 -6.96 1.46
C LEU A 86 15.05 -7.93 2.62
N LEU A 87 15.37 -7.44 3.80
CA LEU A 87 15.84 -8.26 4.92
C LEU A 87 14.93 -8.15 6.15
N ARG A 88 15.12 -9.05 7.11
CA ARG A 88 14.47 -8.95 8.42
C ARG A 88 15.15 -7.84 9.24
N ARG A 89 14.43 -7.23 10.20
CA ARG A 89 14.96 -6.16 11.06
C ARG A 89 16.32 -6.50 11.70
N ARG A 90 16.48 -7.74 12.18
CA ARG A 90 17.75 -8.22 12.76
C ARG A 90 18.89 -8.25 11.72
N ASP A 91 18.61 -8.77 10.52
CA ASP A 91 19.57 -8.86 9.44
C ASP A 91 20.00 -7.45 8.93
N VAL A 92 19.07 -6.48 8.94
CA VAL A 92 19.35 -5.08 8.59
C VAL A 92 20.35 -4.47 9.57
N ILE A 93 20.10 -4.60 10.88
CA ILE A 93 20.99 -4.06 11.91
C ILE A 93 22.40 -4.67 11.78
N ILE A 94 22.47 -6.00 11.61
CA ILE A 94 23.75 -6.70 11.40
C ILE A 94 24.45 -6.16 10.14
N THR A 95 23.72 -5.95 9.06
CA THR A 95 24.27 -5.41 7.80
C THR A 95 24.82 -4.00 8.00
N VAL A 96 24.08 -3.10 8.66
CA VAL A 96 24.53 -1.73 8.95
C VAL A 96 25.81 -1.71 9.78
N VAL A 97 25.90 -2.57 10.80
CA VAL A 97 27.08 -2.67 11.67
C VAL A 97 28.29 -3.22 10.90
N LEU A 98 28.13 -4.32 10.16
CA LEU A 98 29.22 -4.92 9.38
C LEU A 98 29.75 -3.98 8.29
N VAL A 99 28.84 -3.28 7.61
CA VAL A 99 29.20 -2.27 6.60
C VAL A 99 29.95 -1.12 7.24
N GLY A 100 29.54 -0.67 8.42
CA GLY A 100 30.21 0.41 9.14
C GLY A 100 31.62 0.03 9.57
N ILE A 101 31.80 -1.17 10.13
CA ILE A 101 33.12 -1.68 10.48
C ILE A 101 34.01 -1.74 9.23
N THR A 102 33.49 -2.30 8.14
CA THR A 102 34.25 -2.42 6.88
C THR A 102 34.60 -1.06 6.30
N TRP A 103 33.68 -0.10 6.37
CA TRP A 103 33.87 1.29 5.94
C TRP A 103 35.02 1.95 6.70
N HIS A 104 34.99 1.92 8.04
CA HIS A 104 35.98 2.58 8.87
C HIS A 104 37.36 1.92 8.78
N VAL A 105 37.42 0.59 8.71
CA VAL A 105 38.68 -0.12 8.48
C VAL A 105 39.27 0.26 7.11
N GLY A 106 38.45 0.30 6.06
CA GLY A 106 38.88 0.73 4.72
C GLY A 106 39.35 2.18 4.68
N PHE A 107 38.63 3.08 5.36
CA PHE A 107 38.99 4.49 5.49
C PHE A 107 40.34 4.68 6.20
N ALA A 108 40.53 4.02 7.35
CA ALA A 108 41.79 4.09 8.10
C ALA A 108 42.98 3.52 7.30
N TRP A 109 42.76 2.42 6.57
CA TRP A 109 43.75 1.83 5.67
C TRP A 109 44.16 2.80 4.56
N ARG A 110 43.17 3.42 3.89
CA ARG A 110 43.40 4.41 2.83
C ARG A 110 44.17 5.62 3.34
N LEU A 111 43.72 6.19 4.46
CA LEU A 111 44.38 7.33 5.10
C LEU A 111 45.85 7.04 5.41
N THR A 112 46.15 5.83 5.88
CA THR A 112 47.53 5.40 6.19
C THR A 112 48.38 5.29 4.92
N ASN A 113 47.83 4.72 3.84
CA ASN A 113 48.55 4.59 2.57
C ASN A 113 48.81 5.94 1.89
N ASP A 114 47.84 6.86 1.94
CA ASP A 114 48.00 8.20 1.39
C ASP A 114 49.08 8.98 2.14
N LEU A 115 49.10 8.88 3.48
CA LEU A 115 50.16 9.45 4.33
C LEU A 115 51.54 8.86 4.03
N LEU A 116 51.65 7.53 3.90
CA LEU A 116 52.90 6.85 3.56
C LEU A 116 53.41 7.25 2.17
N THR A 117 52.50 7.39 1.21
CA THR A 117 52.85 7.79 -0.17
C THR A 117 53.33 9.24 -0.21
N ASP A 118 52.67 10.15 0.51
CA ASP A 118 53.10 11.54 0.63
C ASP A 118 54.46 11.68 1.35
N LEU A 119 54.77 10.79 2.31
CA LEU A 119 56.08 10.72 2.97
C LEU A 119 57.21 10.22 2.05
N SER A 120 56.87 9.50 0.97
CA SER A 120 57.86 8.96 0.01
C SER A 120 58.24 9.92 -1.13
N LYS A 121 57.55 11.06 -1.27
CA LYS A 121 57.81 12.08 -2.31
C LYS A 121 59.12 12.85 -2.05
N PRO A 122 59.80 13.35 -3.11
CA PRO A 122 61.08 14.05 -2.98
C PRO A 122 60.97 15.30 -2.10
N ILE A 123 62.04 15.58 -1.35
CA ILE A 123 62.13 16.59 -0.28
C ILE A 123 61.67 18.00 -0.76
N ALA A 124 61.93 18.36 -2.01
CA ALA A 124 61.52 19.66 -2.58
C ALA A 124 59.99 19.82 -2.70
N GLU A 125 59.26 18.75 -3.04
CA GLU A 125 57.79 18.74 -3.09
C GLU A 125 57.18 18.67 -1.69
N GLN A 126 57.84 17.96 -0.76
CA GLN A 126 57.45 17.94 0.65
C GLN A 126 57.56 19.32 1.28
N GLN A 127 58.64 20.07 1.03
CA GLN A 127 58.84 21.42 1.58
C GLN A 127 57.76 22.40 1.11
N ALA A 128 57.41 22.40 -0.18
CA ALA A 128 56.38 23.28 -0.73
C ALA A 128 54.97 22.96 -0.20
N ARG A 129 54.64 21.68 0.01
CA ARG A 129 53.37 21.26 0.66
C ARG A 129 53.39 21.51 2.16
N PHE A 130 54.53 21.32 2.83
CA PHE A 130 54.68 21.53 4.26
C PHE A 130 54.50 23.00 4.62
N GLU A 131 55.04 23.95 3.84
CA GLU A 131 54.76 25.38 4.01
C GLU A 131 53.27 25.72 3.81
N LYS A 132 52.61 25.10 2.83
CA LYS A 132 51.17 25.28 2.58
C LYS A 132 50.30 24.70 3.71
N ASN A 133 50.70 23.55 4.25
CA ASN A 133 50.02 22.90 5.35
C ASN A 133 50.36 23.54 6.70
N LEU A 134 51.50 24.23 6.84
CA LEU A 134 51.89 24.94 8.07
C LEU A 134 50.89 26.05 8.46
N GLN A 135 50.24 26.68 7.47
CA GLN A 135 49.18 27.66 7.71
C GLN A 135 47.86 27.04 8.20
N THR A 136 47.67 25.73 8.00
CA THR A 136 46.46 24.97 8.43
C THR A 136 46.73 24.08 9.64
N LEU A 137 47.98 23.74 9.94
CA LEU A 137 48.44 22.89 11.04
C LEU A 137 48.87 23.72 12.26
N GLN A 138 47.96 24.52 12.82
CA GLN A 138 48.15 25.07 14.16
C GLN A 138 47.86 24.02 15.27
N GLU A 139 47.28 22.88 14.87
CA GLU A 139 46.97 21.70 15.69
C GLU A 139 48.03 20.59 15.53
N THR A 140 48.26 19.81 16.59
CA THR A 140 49.17 18.65 16.51
C THR A 140 48.62 17.60 15.51
N PRO A 141 49.48 16.94 14.70
CA PRO A 141 49.03 16.04 13.62
C PRO A 141 48.19 14.85 14.12
N GLN A 142 48.35 14.45 15.38
CA GLN A 142 47.55 13.39 16.01
C GLN A 142 46.09 13.83 16.25
N VAL A 143 45.88 15.09 16.65
CA VAL A 143 44.53 15.65 16.88
C VAL A 143 43.76 15.76 15.58
N PHE A 144 44.42 16.18 14.49
CA PHE A 144 43.81 16.26 13.17
C PHE A 144 43.29 14.91 12.68
N ILE A 145 44.10 13.84 12.78
CA ILE A 145 43.69 12.48 12.36
C ILE A 145 42.53 11.97 13.22
N ALA A 146 42.59 12.17 14.55
CA ALA A 146 41.53 11.76 15.45
C ALA A 146 40.21 12.48 15.12
N GLN A 147 40.26 13.78 14.85
CA GLN A 147 39.10 14.59 14.48
C GLN A 147 38.49 14.15 13.14
N LEU A 148 39.33 13.78 12.16
CA LEU A 148 38.86 13.29 10.86
C LEU A 148 38.12 11.95 11.00
N ILE A 149 38.71 10.98 11.70
CA ILE A 149 38.10 9.67 11.95
C ILE A 149 36.80 9.82 12.74
N PHE A 150 36.79 10.68 13.76
CA PHE A 150 35.61 10.96 14.57
C PHE A 150 34.48 11.56 13.73
N THR A 151 34.79 12.55 12.88
CA THR A 151 33.80 13.20 12.01
C THR A 151 33.18 12.19 11.05
N GLU A 152 33.98 11.35 10.40
CA GLU A 152 33.51 10.29 9.51
C GLU A 152 32.62 9.27 10.24
N LEU A 153 33.02 8.85 11.45
CA LEU A 153 32.23 7.95 12.29
C LEU A 153 30.87 8.54 12.64
N VAL A 154 30.84 9.80 13.08
CA VAL A 154 29.60 10.50 13.43
C VAL A 154 28.69 10.64 12.22
N VAL A 155 29.23 11.01 11.05
CA VAL A 155 28.46 11.14 9.80
C VAL A 155 27.87 9.81 9.39
N TYR A 156 28.66 8.73 9.38
CA TYR A 156 28.18 7.40 9.03
C TYR A 156 27.07 6.91 9.97
N ILE A 157 27.28 7.02 11.29
CA ILE A 157 26.29 6.61 12.29
C ILE A 157 25.01 7.43 12.13
N SER A 158 25.12 8.75 12.02
CA SER A 158 23.96 9.64 11.91
C SER A 158 23.12 9.33 10.68
N LEU A 159 23.75 9.18 9.51
CA LEU A 159 23.06 8.86 8.26
C LEU A 159 22.47 7.45 8.26
N SER A 160 23.23 6.46 8.75
CA SER A 160 22.75 5.07 8.78
C SER A 160 21.56 4.89 9.74
N VAL A 161 21.59 5.53 10.91
CA VAL A 161 20.47 5.55 11.85
C VAL A 161 19.26 6.24 11.22
N LEU A 162 19.45 7.45 10.65
CA LEU A 162 18.37 8.20 10.00
C LEU A 162 17.69 7.39 8.91
N ILE A 163 18.47 6.81 7.99
CA ILE A 163 17.95 6.04 6.85
C ILE A 163 17.28 4.75 7.33
N THR A 164 17.88 4.04 8.29
CA THR A 164 17.30 2.80 8.81
C THR A 164 15.97 3.06 9.50
N LEU A 165 15.88 4.09 10.35
CA LEU A 165 14.64 4.47 11.02
C LEU A 165 13.57 4.91 10.03
N LEU A 166 13.93 5.77 9.06
CA LEU A 166 13.00 6.24 8.03
C LEU A 166 12.49 5.08 7.16
N CYS A 167 13.36 4.19 6.70
CA CYS A 167 12.92 3.05 5.90
C CYS A 167 12.07 2.07 6.71
N LEU A 168 12.41 1.81 7.98
CA LEU A 168 11.62 0.93 8.83
C LEU A 168 10.24 1.52 9.16
N SER A 169 10.15 2.84 9.39
CA SER A 169 8.87 3.51 9.61
C SER A 169 8.00 3.47 8.35
N LEU A 170 8.56 3.76 7.17
CA LEU A 170 7.86 3.67 5.88
C LEU A 170 7.35 2.25 5.60
N VAL A 171 8.18 1.22 5.83
CA VAL A 171 7.78 -0.18 5.66
C VAL A 171 6.68 -0.57 6.65
N ALA A 172 6.74 -0.08 7.90
CA ALA A 172 5.71 -0.34 8.89
C ALA A 172 4.39 0.34 8.53
N GLU A 173 4.43 1.61 8.12
CA GLU A 173 3.25 2.37 7.70
C GLU A 173 2.60 1.75 6.47
N TYR A 174 3.39 1.38 5.46
CA TYR A 174 2.87 0.71 4.26
C TYR A 174 2.15 -0.59 4.60
N ARG A 175 2.73 -1.42 5.49
CA ARG A 175 2.09 -2.65 5.95
C ARG A 175 0.81 -2.37 6.73
N SER A 176 0.82 -1.37 7.61
CA SER A 176 -0.36 -0.97 8.37
C SER A 176 -1.50 -0.53 7.46
N ARG A 177 -1.21 0.26 6.42
CA ARG A 177 -2.21 0.69 5.43
C ARG A 177 -2.78 -0.50 4.66
N GLN A 178 -1.94 -1.45 4.25
CA GLN A 178 -2.39 -2.67 3.56
C GLN A 178 -3.29 -3.53 4.45
N GLN A 179 -2.94 -3.68 5.74
CA GLN A 179 -3.78 -4.39 6.70
C GLN A 179 -5.11 -3.68 6.95
N ALA A 180 -5.11 -2.35 7.05
CA ALA A 180 -6.34 -1.57 7.20
C ALA A 180 -7.27 -1.75 6.00
N ILE A 181 -6.75 -1.71 4.77
CA ILE A 181 -7.54 -1.95 3.56
C ILE A 181 -8.14 -3.37 3.57
N ALA A 182 -7.34 -4.39 3.90
CA ALA A 182 -7.82 -5.76 3.98
C ALA A 182 -8.93 -5.94 5.04
N LEU A 183 -8.79 -5.29 6.20
CA LEU A 183 -9.79 -5.33 7.26
C LEU A 183 -11.07 -4.59 6.85
N THR A 184 -10.96 -3.44 6.18
CA THR A 184 -12.12 -2.71 5.65
C THR A 184 -12.91 -3.60 4.67
N GLN A 185 -12.23 -4.32 3.77
CA GLN A 185 -12.88 -5.25 2.85
C GLN A 185 -13.60 -6.39 3.59
N GLU A 186 -12.99 -6.94 4.64
CA GLU A 186 -13.61 -7.97 5.48
C GLU A 186 -14.86 -7.44 6.20
N VAL A 187 -14.80 -6.22 6.74
CA VAL A 187 -15.95 -5.55 7.38
C VAL A 187 -17.07 -5.29 6.38
N GLU A 188 -16.77 -4.86 5.16
CA GLU A 188 -17.78 -4.66 4.10
C GLU A 188 -18.48 -5.97 3.74
N LEU A 189 -17.75 -7.08 3.62
CA LEU A 189 -18.33 -8.40 3.36
C LEU A 189 -19.23 -8.86 4.52
N LEU A 190 -18.78 -8.70 5.76
CA LEU A 190 -19.57 -9.04 6.94
C LEU A 190 -20.82 -8.17 7.07
N ALA A 191 -20.71 -6.87 6.79
CA ALA A 191 -21.84 -5.96 6.80
C ALA A 191 -22.88 -6.34 5.73
N ALA A 192 -22.44 -6.75 4.55
CA ALA A 192 -23.32 -7.24 3.50
C ALA A 192 -24.05 -8.54 3.89
N ASP A 193 -23.37 -9.47 4.56
CA ASP A 193 -23.98 -10.73 5.04
C ASP A 193 -24.96 -10.51 6.19
N LEU A 194 -24.62 -9.63 7.14
CA LEU A 194 -25.53 -9.21 8.21
C LEU A 194 -26.79 -8.56 7.64
N GLU A 195 -26.65 -7.73 6.60
CA GLU A 195 -27.79 -7.10 5.95
C GLU A 195 -28.67 -8.12 5.20
N ARG A 196 -28.07 -9.10 4.51
CA ARG A 196 -28.82 -10.22 3.93
C ARG A 196 -29.62 -10.99 4.99
N THR A 197 -29.01 -11.24 6.14
CA THR A 197 -29.66 -11.92 7.27
C THR A 197 -30.79 -11.09 7.86
N ARG A 198 -30.60 -9.77 7.99
CA ARG A 198 -31.63 -8.84 8.44
C ARG A 198 -32.83 -8.84 7.49
N ILE A 199 -32.58 -8.69 6.19
CA ILE A 199 -33.63 -8.72 5.14
C ILE A 199 -34.40 -10.04 5.20
N ALA A 200 -33.70 -11.18 5.30
CA ALA A 200 -34.35 -12.49 5.41
C ALA A 200 -35.28 -12.60 6.62
N ARG A 201 -34.91 -12.00 7.76
CA ARG A 201 -35.76 -11.95 8.96
C ARG A 201 -36.98 -11.06 8.76
N ASP A 202 -36.81 -9.85 8.22
CA ASP A 202 -37.92 -8.94 7.95
C ASP A 202 -38.95 -9.58 7.00
N ILE A 203 -38.47 -10.31 5.98
CA ILE A 203 -39.32 -11.09 5.07
C ILE A 203 -40.04 -12.20 5.82
N HIS A 204 -39.33 -12.98 6.64
CA HIS A 204 -39.93 -14.08 7.41
C HIS A 204 -41.04 -13.58 8.34
N ASP A 205 -40.82 -12.47 9.02
CA ASP A 205 -41.79 -11.92 9.98
C ASP A 205 -43.04 -11.38 9.27
N SER A 206 -42.84 -10.64 8.16
CA SER A 206 -43.95 -10.17 7.30
C SER A 206 -44.76 -11.34 6.74
N LEU A 207 -44.07 -12.37 6.22
CA LEU A 207 -44.72 -13.57 5.68
C LEU A 207 -45.45 -14.37 6.76
N GLY A 208 -44.87 -14.48 7.96
CA GLY A 208 -45.48 -15.17 9.08
C GLY A 208 -46.83 -14.56 9.46
N HIS A 209 -46.91 -13.23 9.50
CA HIS A 209 -48.16 -12.52 9.78
C HIS A 209 -49.23 -12.73 8.70
N THR A 210 -48.87 -12.64 7.42
CA THR A 210 -49.84 -12.81 6.33
C THR A 210 -50.32 -14.26 6.23
N LEU A 211 -49.43 -15.24 6.42
CA LEU A 211 -49.79 -16.66 6.43
C LEU A 211 -50.68 -17.02 7.62
N THR A 212 -50.43 -16.44 8.81
CA THR A 212 -51.32 -16.63 9.96
C THR A 212 -52.72 -16.04 9.68
N SER A 213 -52.79 -14.85 9.08
CA SER A 213 -54.06 -14.24 8.70
C SER A 213 -54.80 -15.03 7.62
N LEU A 214 -54.06 -15.61 6.67
CA LEU A 214 -54.58 -16.51 5.64
C LEU A 214 -55.22 -17.75 6.28
N ASP A 215 -54.53 -18.38 7.22
CA ASP A 215 -55.02 -19.57 7.93
C ASP A 215 -56.34 -19.29 8.67
N VAL A 216 -56.42 -18.16 9.38
CA VAL A 216 -57.66 -17.71 10.05
C VAL A 216 -58.81 -17.47 9.06
N GLN A 217 -58.54 -16.88 7.89
CA GLN A 217 -59.56 -16.67 6.86
C GLN A 217 -60.04 -17.99 6.24
N LEU A 218 -59.15 -18.96 6.08
CA LEU A 218 -59.50 -20.30 5.60
C LEU A 218 -60.34 -21.06 6.64
N GLU A 219 -60.01 -21.00 7.93
CA GLU A 219 -60.86 -21.54 9.00
C GLU A 219 -62.25 -20.90 9.01
N LEU A 220 -62.32 -19.58 8.85
CA LEU A 220 -63.59 -18.86 8.77
C LEU A 220 -64.42 -19.34 7.58
N ALA A 221 -63.80 -19.48 6.40
CA ALA A 221 -64.46 -19.99 5.21
C ALA A 221 -65.00 -21.42 5.42
N GLN A 222 -64.25 -22.30 6.07
CA GLN A 222 -64.72 -23.66 6.40
C GLN A 222 -65.98 -23.62 7.30
N ARG A 223 -65.97 -22.81 8.36
CA ARG A 223 -67.14 -22.67 9.26
C ARG A 223 -68.35 -22.04 8.57
N LEU A 224 -68.14 -21.12 7.64
CA LEU A 224 -69.22 -20.47 6.85
C LEU A 224 -69.81 -21.43 5.82
N TYR A 225 -69.01 -22.31 5.24
CA TYR A 225 -69.44 -23.37 4.33
C TYR A 225 -70.39 -24.34 5.03
N GLU A 226 -70.03 -24.83 6.23
CA GLU A 226 -70.89 -25.71 7.02
C GLU A 226 -72.26 -25.10 7.35
N ARG A 227 -72.33 -23.76 7.46
CA ARG A 227 -73.54 -23.02 7.80
C ARG A 227 -74.32 -22.50 6.60
N ASN A 228 -73.92 -22.81 5.36
CA ASN A 228 -74.50 -22.26 4.12
C ASN A 228 -74.63 -20.72 4.16
N SER A 229 -73.62 -20.03 4.69
CA SER A 229 -73.64 -18.56 4.82
C SER A 229 -73.29 -17.85 3.52
N ASN A 230 -74.01 -16.77 3.21
CA ASN A 230 -73.71 -15.89 2.08
C ASN A 230 -72.37 -15.14 2.21
N GLN A 231 -71.71 -15.19 3.38
CA GLN A 231 -70.39 -14.59 3.60
C GLN A 231 -69.21 -15.50 3.20
N LEU A 232 -69.48 -16.72 2.71
CA LEU A 232 -68.43 -17.65 2.28
C LEU A 232 -67.55 -17.06 1.16
N GLN A 233 -68.17 -16.47 0.14
CA GLN A 233 -67.45 -15.94 -1.02
C GLN A 233 -66.49 -14.80 -0.64
N PRO A 234 -66.91 -13.77 0.13
CA PRO A 234 -66.00 -12.75 0.65
C PRO A 234 -64.81 -13.29 1.44
N ALA A 235 -65.00 -14.33 2.28
CA ALA A 235 -63.92 -14.94 3.05
C ALA A 235 -62.88 -15.63 2.14
N LEU A 236 -63.34 -16.36 1.12
CA LEU A 236 -62.48 -17.00 0.12
C LEU A 236 -61.73 -15.97 -0.74
N ASP A 237 -62.39 -14.87 -1.14
CA ASP A 237 -61.75 -13.79 -1.90
C ASP A 237 -60.64 -13.11 -1.08
N THR A 238 -60.88 -12.90 0.23
CA THR A 238 -59.87 -12.36 1.14
C THR A 238 -58.68 -13.31 1.32
N ALA A 239 -58.93 -14.61 1.49
CA ALA A 239 -57.86 -15.61 1.54
C ALA A 239 -57.04 -15.63 0.24
N LYS A 240 -57.68 -15.59 -0.93
CA LYS A 240 -57.00 -15.53 -2.23
C LYS A 240 -56.13 -14.28 -2.39
N LEU A 241 -56.62 -13.13 -1.89
CA LEU A 241 -55.85 -11.88 -1.89
C LEU A 241 -54.59 -12.02 -1.02
N LEU A 242 -54.72 -12.50 0.23
CA LEU A 242 -53.61 -12.69 1.15
C LEU A 242 -52.55 -13.67 0.61
N ALA A 243 -52.99 -14.76 -0.03
CA ALA A 243 -52.08 -15.71 -0.68
C ALA A 243 -51.32 -15.08 -1.85
N SER A 244 -52.01 -14.27 -2.68
CA SER A 244 -51.40 -13.59 -3.82
C SER A 244 -50.38 -12.55 -3.37
N GLN A 245 -50.70 -11.77 -2.33
CA GLN A 245 -49.79 -10.79 -1.72
C GLN A 245 -48.55 -11.49 -1.13
N SER A 246 -48.73 -12.59 -0.40
CA SER A 246 -47.61 -13.35 0.17
C SER A 246 -46.67 -13.89 -0.91
N LEU A 247 -47.22 -14.43 -2.01
CA LEU A 247 -46.42 -14.88 -3.15
C LEU A 247 -45.63 -13.74 -3.82
N GLN A 248 -46.22 -12.55 -3.92
CA GLN A 248 -45.57 -11.38 -4.48
C GLN A 248 -44.41 -10.90 -3.60
N GLU A 249 -44.61 -10.86 -2.29
CA GLU A 249 -43.56 -10.50 -1.31
C GLU A 249 -42.39 -11.50 -1.33
N VAL A 250 -42.64 -12.82 -1.36
CA VAL A 250 -41.58 -13.84 -1.51
C VAL A 250 -40.82 -13.67 -2.82
N ARG A 251 -41.52 -13.46 -3.94
CA ARG A 251 -40.87 -13.26 -5.24
C ARG A 251 -39.96 -12.04 -5.21
N ARG A 252 -40.45 -10.92 -4.66
CA ARG A 252 -39.68 -9.70 -4.52
C ARG A 252 -38.42 -9.92 -3.68
N ALA A 253 -38.59 -10.51 -2.51
CA ALA A 253 -37.53 -10.88 -1.58
C ALA A 253 -36.42 -11.73 -2.21
N VAL A 254 -36.80 -12.80 -2.93
CA VAL A 254 -35.86 -13.69 -3.60
C VAL A 254 -35.12 -12.97 -4.72
N THR A 255 -35.80 -12.10 -5.48
CA THR A 255 -35.14 -11.28 -6.50
C THR A 255 -34.07 -10.36 -5.88
N THR A 256 -34.42 -9.67 -4.80
CA THR A 256 -33.50 -8.82 -4.03
C THR A 256 -32.30 -9.60 -3.48
N MET A 257 -32.49 -10.81 -2.96
CA MET A 257 -31.39 -11.63 -2.41
C MET A 257 -30.50 -12.25 -3.50
N ARG A 258 -31.05 -12.53 -4.68
CA ARG A 258 -30.34 -13.19 -5.79
C ARG A 258 -29.49 -12.22 -6.60
N GLU A 259 -29.77 -10.93 -6.54
CA GLU A 259 -29.00 -9.93 -7.28
C GLU A 259 -27.70 -9.56 -6.55
N GLU A 260 -26.62 -10.25 -6.91
CA GLU A 260 -25.24 -9.70 -6.83
C GLU A 260 -25.03 -8.55 -7.85
N THR A 261 -26.04 -8.26 -8.68
CA THR A 261 -26.03 -7.26 -9.76
C THR A 261 -27.31 -6.41 -9.75
N PHE A 262 -27.72 -5.88 -8.60
CA PHE A 262 -28.80 -4.90 -8.51
C PHE A 262 -28.32 -3.58 -9.16
N ASP A 263 -28.76 -3.37 -10.39
CA ASP A 263 -28.48 -2.18 -11.17
C ASP A 263 -29.59 -1.15 -10.96
N LEU A 264 -29.32 -0.21 -10.04
CA LEU A 264 -30.25 0.87 -9.72
C LEU A 264 -30.67 1.66 -10.96
N ASN A 265 -29.80 1.81 -11.96
CA ASN A 265 -30.12 2.53 -13.20
C ASN A 265 -31.19 1.83 -14.03
N LYS A 266 -31.35 0.51 -13.88
CA LYS A 266 -32.43 -0.26 -14.53
C LYS A 266 -33.67 -0.38 -13.67
N ALA A 267 -33.49 -0.56 -12.35
CA ALA A 267 -34.60 -0.78 -11.43
C ALA A 267 -35.47 0.47 -11.20
N LEU A 268 -34.87 1.67 -11.13
CA LEU A 268 -35.61 2.93 -10.91
C LEU A 268 -36.60 3.26 -12.04
N PRO A 269 -36.22 3.22 -13.33
CA PRO A 269 -37.15 3.47 -14.43
C PRO A 269 -38.37 2.52 -14.40
N GLN A 270 -38.15 1.23 -14.13
CA GLN A 270 -39.23 0.23 -14.04
C GLN A 270 -40.19 0.52 -12.89
N LEU A 271 -39.66 0.94 -11.73
CA LEU A 271 -40.47 1.34 -10.59
C LEU A 271 -41.35 2.55 -10.94
N LEU A 272 -40.78 3.59 -11.54
CA LEU A 272 -41.52 4.80 -11.90
C LEU A 272 -42.63 4.49 -12.93
N GLU A 273 -42.34 3.65 -13.92
CA GLU A 273 -43.32 3.22 -14.93
C GLU A 273 -44.54 2.53 -14.30
N SER A 274 -44.33 1.70 -13.27
CA SER A 274 -45.42 1.04 -12.53
C SER A 274 -46.37 2.04 -11.84
N PHE A 275 -45.86 3.16 -11.34
CA PHE A 275 -46.67 4.21 -10.71
C PHE A 275 -47.33 5.15 -11.72
N THR A 276 -46.69 5.35 -12.88
CA THR A 276 -47.25 6.18 -13.98
C THR A 276 -48.45 5.51 -14.64
N SER A 277 -48.66 4.22 -14.41
CA SER A 277 -49.84 3.48 -14.87
C SER A 277 -51.14 3.93 -14.18
N ASN A 278 -51.04 4.69 -13.07
CA ASN A 278 -52.19 5.32 -12.43
C ASN A 278 -52.44 6.72 -13.06
N PRO A 279 -53.57 6.94 -13.76
CA PRO A 279 -53.83 8.20 -14.49
C PRO A 279 -53.93 9.44 -13.59
N SER A 280 -54.01 9.25 -12.27
CA SER A 280 -54.06 10.34 -11.28
C SER A 280 -52.67 10.89 -10.89
N ILE A 281 -51.58 10.20 -11.24
CA ILE A 281 -50.23 10.52 -10.77
C ILE A 281 -49.32 10.86 -11.95
N THR A 282 -48.76 12.07 -11.95
CA THR A 282 -47.77 12.50 -12.95
C THR A 282 -46.36 12.44 -12.37
N VAL A 283 -45.55 11.49 -12.84
CA VAL A 283 -44.17 11.31 -12.38
C VAL A 283 -43.20 11.99 -13.35
N LYS A 284 -42.33 12.88 -12.86
CA LYS A 284 -41.21 13.45 -13.62
C LYS A 284 -39.90 13.06 -12.95
N SER A 285 -39.00 12.42 -13.69
CA SER A 285 -37.71 11.98 -13.18
C SER A 285 -36.54 12.48 -14.04
N LYS A 286 -35.40 12.72 -13.39
CA LYS A 286 -34.10 12.94 -14.03
C LYS A 286 -33.07 12.11 -13.26
N ILE A 287 -32.66 10.98 -13.84
CA ILE A 287 -31.79 10.01 -13.19
C ILE A 287 -30.43 10.06 -13.88
N ASP A 288 -29.40 10.44 -13.12
CA ASP A 288 -28.00 10.43 -13.54
C ASP A 288 -27.17 10.00 -12.33
N LEU A 289 -26.91 8.69 -12.21
CA LEU A 289 -26.28 8.09 -11.04
C LEU A 289 -24.87 7.58 -11.40
N PRO A 290 -23.85 7.86 -10.56
CA PRO A 290 -22.54 7.24 -10.72
C PRO A 290 -22.61 5.73 -10.42
N GLN A 291 -21.54 4.98 -10.73
CA GLN A 291 -21.43 3.60 -10.24
C GLN A 291 -21.30 3.62 -8.72
N LEU A 292 -22.37 3.19 -8.04
CA LEU A 292 -22.44 3.11 -6.59
C LEU A 292 -22.24 1.65 -6.13
N PRO A 293 -21.76 1.43 -4.91
CA PRO A 293 -21.78 0.11 -4.28
C PRO A 293 -23.20 -0.49 -4.31
N LEU A 294 -23.27 -1.80 -4.49
CA LEU A 294 -24.53 -2.56 -4.57
C LEU A 294 -25.51 -2.24 -3.43
N GLN A 295 -24.98 -2.06 -2.22
CA GLN A 295 -25.77 -1.74 -1.03
C GLN A 295 -26.42 -0.35 -1.12
N THR A 296 -25.67 0.66 -1.56
CA THR A 296 -26.19 2.02 -1.78
C THR A 296 -27.23 2.04 -2.88
N ASN A 297 -27.02 1.26 -3.94
CA ASN A 297 -28.00 1.08 -5.01
C ASN A 297 -29.34 0.57 -4.46
N HIS A 298 -29.32 -0.53 -3.69
CA HIS A 298 -30.55 -1.12 -3.14
C HIS A 298 -31.24 -0.20 -2.12
N GLN A 299 -30.48 0.44 -1.22
CA GLN A 299 -31.05 1.36 -0.23
C GLN A 299 -31.73 2.56 -0.89
N LEU A 300 -31.12 3.17 -1.90
CA LEU A 300 -31.74 4.26 -2.66
C LEU A 300 -33.03 3.83 -3.34
N TYR A 301 -33.06 2.62 -3.92
CA TYR A 301 -34.27 2.07 -4.50
C TYR A 301 -35.39 1.94 -3.47
N CYS A 302 -35.10 1.36 -2.29
CA CYS A 302 -36.07 1.23 -1.22
C CYS A 302 -36.61 2.59 -0.74
N VAL A 303 -35.74 3.59 -0.56
CA VAL A 303 -36.16 4.94 -0.14
C VAL A 303 -37.08 5.57 -1.17
N VAL A 304 -36.73 5.49 -2.45
CA VAL A 304 -37.56 6.06 -3.52
C VAL A 304 -38.90 5.34 -3.61
N LYS A 305 -38.89 4.01 -3.50
CA LYS A 305 -40.10 3.20 -3.48
C LYS A 305 -41.03 3.58 -2.32
N GLU A 306 -40.51 3.56 -1.10
CA GLU A 306 -41.29 3.88 0.10
C GLU A 306 -41.84 5.30 0.01
N GLY A 307 -41.05 6.24 -0.52
CA GLY A 307 -41.49 7.61 -0.80
C GLY A 307 -42.66 7.67 -1.78
N LEU A 308 -42.66 6.85 -2.83
CA LEU A 308 -43.75 6.77 -3.81
C LEU A 308 -44.99 6.08 -3.26
N GLU A 309 -44.83 5.04 -2.43
CA GLU A 309 -45.95 4.34 -1.79
C GLU A 309 -46.68 5.22 -0.75
N ASN A 310 -46.00 6.23 -0.21
CA ASN A 310 -46.55 7.18 0.76
C ASN A 310 -47.28 8.39 0.12
N ILE A 311 -47.25 8.54 -1.22
CA ILE A 311 -47.96 9.60 -1.96
C ILE A 311 -49.34 9.09 -2.40
#